data_AF-A0A9X2MT04-F1
#
_entry.id   AF-A0A9X2MT04-F1
#
_cell.length_a   1.000
_cell.length_b   1.000
_cell.length_c   1.000
_cell.angle_alpha   90.00
_cell.angle_beta   90.00
_cell.angle_gamma   90.00
#
_symmetry.space_group_name_H-M   'P 1'
#
loop_
_entity.id
_entity.type
_entity.pdbx_description
1 polymer ?
#
loop_
_entity_poly.entity_id
_entity_poly.type
_entity_poly.pdbx_seq_one_letter_code
_entity_poly.pdbx_strand_id
1 'polypeptide(L)'
;MKRILIIFTGGTIGSKAEGLAINVDQSGSYALLEAYRELPTYRDDVKLDTLQPLNLLSENITPADWMTLARAVRGVDFQGYDGIIVTHGSDTLGFTAAMMGYLFADVPIPLVLTASNYPIADARSNGLRNLSSSIDFIAETALPGVFVVYENDKGESIVYLGTRVFQNESFTDQFRSPYELPYGKMTEERAFQWTKDERNPSPDSLRARPSSIHSRVSAEPSISDAILYIKPYPGLNYELYDFRSAKPLAVLHDLHHSGTANALESGPYSLAAFVERCSLEGIECYLCPIKDASDAMYASSHRLIEAGARFIENMSIEAALTKLMLAYGMIGDEVARDRFIREENVYYEKLEVQRP
;
A
#
# COMPACT_ATOMS: atom_id res chain seq x y z
N MET A 1 12.86 7.61 27.65
CA MET A 1 11.44 7.80 27.29
C MET A 1 11.39 7.95 25.79
N LYS A 2 10.73 7.02 25.09
CA LYS A 2 10.59 7.07 23.63
C LYS A 2 9.52 8.08 23.23
N ARG A 3 9.61 8.65 22.04
CA ARG A 3 8.64 9.61 21.51
C ARG A 3 8.06 9.10 20.20
N ILE A 4 6.74 9.01 20.11
CA ILE A 4 6.03 8.58 18.92
C ILE A 4 5.07 9.68 18.50
N LEU A 5 5.08 10.04 17.22
CA LEU A 5 4.09 10.95 16.64
C LEU A 5 2.95 10.14 16.03
N ILE A 6 1.71 10.43 16.42
CA ILE A 6 0.51 9.85 15.83
C ILE A 6 -0.10 10.87 14.86
N ILE A 7 -0.10 10.52 13.58
CA ILE A 7 -0.69 11.29 12.50
C ILE A 7 -2.07 10.71 12.19
N PHE A 8 -3.11 11.47 12.50
CA PHE A 8 -4.48 11.09 12.21
C PHE A 8 -4.86 11.51 10.78
N THR A 9 -5.38 10.58 9.99
CA THR A 9 -5.98 10.91 8.67
C THR A 9 -7.50 10.76 8.62
N GLY A 10 -8.11 10.36 9.73
CA GLY A 10 -9.52 9.97 9.83
C GLY A 10 -9.68 8.45 9.90
N GLY A 11 -10.63 7.93 9.14
CA GLY A 11 -11.00 6.52 9.14
C GLY A 11 -11.70 6.06 10.43
N THR A 12 -12.13 4.80 10.43
CA THR A 12 -12.91 4.20 11.52
C THR A 12 -12.23 4.31 12.89
N ILE A 13 -10.91 4.19 12.94
CA ILE A 13 -10.10 4.28 14.17
C ILE A 13 -10.08 5.70 14.76
N GLY A 14 -10.24 6.74 13.94
CA GLY A 14 -10.36 8.13 14.38
C GLY A 14 -11.80 8.63 14.46
N SER A 15 -12.80 7.75 14.28
CA SER A 15 -14.21 8.13 14.15
C SER A 15 -15.04 7.82 15.40
N LYS A 16 -16.17 8.51 15.54
CA LYS A 16 -17.21 8.23 16.52
C LYS A 16 -18.48 7.74 15.82
N ALA A 17 -19.18 6.80 16.45
CA ALA A 17 -20.51 6.39 15.97
C ALA A 17 -21.53 7.50 16.32
N GLU A 18 -22.20 8.04 15.30
CA GLU A 18 -23.30 9.00 15.46
C GLU A 18 -24.56 8.46 14.75
N GLY A 19 -25.49 7.92 15.54
CA GLY A 19 -26.71 7.29 15.00
C GLY A 19 -26.40 6.03 14.20
N LEU A 20 -26.78 6.01 12.91
CA LEU A 20 -26.51 4.90 11.99
C LEU A 20 -25.25 5.11 11.12
N ALA A 21 -24.53 6.22 11.29
CA ALA A 21 -23.39 6.61 10.46
C ALA A 21 -22.09 6.70 11.27
N ILE A 22 -20.96 6.51 10.58
CA ILE A 22 -19.62 6.72 11.11
C ILE A 22 -19.17 8.12 10.71
N ASN A 23 -18.83 8.96 11.68
CA ASN A 23 -18.40 10.33 11.46
C ASN A 23 -16.98 10.55 11.98
N VAL A 24 -16.16 11.19 11.14
CA VAL A 24 -14.78 11.57 11.43
C VAL A 24 -14.79 12.92 12.17
N ASP A 25 -14.92 12.91 13.49
CA ASP A 25 -14.79 14.10 14.35
C ASP A 25 -13.44 14.10 15.08
N GLN A 26 -12.86 15.27 15.34
CA GLN A 26 -11.59 15.42 16.06
C GLN A 26 -11.65 14.82 17.48
N SER A 27 -12.84 14.72 18.08
CA SER A 27 -13.02 14.07 19.38
C SER A 27 -12.63 12.58 19.37
N GLY A 28 -12.73 11.89 18.22
CA GLY A 28 -12.36 10.48 18.10
C GLY A 28 -10.87 10.21 18.31
N SER A 29 -10.00 11.09 17.82
CA SER A 29 -8.55 11.02 18.04
C SER A 29 -8.16 11.10 19.52
N TYR A 30 -8.81 11.98 20.28
CA TYR A 30 -8.59 12.09 21.73
C TYR A 30 -9.11 10.87 22.48
N ALA A 31 -10.29 10.36 22.10
CA ALA A 31 -10.87 9.17 22.71
C ALA A 31 -9.98 7.93 22.53
N LEU A 32 -9.31 7.78 21.38
CA LEU A 32 -8.35 6.68 21.15
C LEU A 32 -7.21 6.70 22.16
N LEU A 33 -6.64 7.88 22.40
CA LEU A 33 -5.48 8.04 23.28
C LEU A 33 -5.85 7.93 24.75
N GLU A 34 -7.04 8.42 25.13
CA GLU A 34 -7.59 8.20 26.46
C GLU A 34 -7.81 6.71 26.71
N ALA A 35 -8.49 6.01 25.79
CA ALA A 35 -8.72 4.59 25.91
C ALA A 35 -7.41 3.77 25.93
N TYR A 36 -6.38 4.19 25.18
CA TYR A 36 -5.05 3.56 25.25
C TYR A 36 -4.40 3.70 26.63
N ARG A 37 -4.56 4.84 27.32
CA ARG A 37 -3.99 5.07 28.67
C ARG A 37 -4.62 4.18 29.74
N GLU A 38 -5.86 3.76 29.54
CA GLU A 38 -6.57 2.87 30.45
C GLU A 38 -6.26 1.38 30.21
N LEU A 39 -5.50 1.04 29.15
CA LEU A 39 -5.14 -0.35 28.89
C LEU A 39 -4.11 -0.86 29.91
N PRO A 40 -4.20 -2.13 30.34
CA PRO A 40 -3.14 -2.79 31.11
C PRO A 40 -1.80 -2.82 30.37
N THR A 41 -1.85 -2.73 29.05
CA THR A 41 -0.70 -2.72 28.13
C THR A 41 -0.15 -1.33 27.84
N TYR A 42 -0.67 -0.29 28.51
CA TYR A 42 -0.16 1.07 28.40
C TYR A 42 1.33 1.14 28.74
N ARG A 43 2.08 1.93 27.97
CA ARG A 43 3.51 2.16 28.19
C ARG A 43 3.77 3.58 28.68
N ASP A 44 4.14 3.68 29.95
CA ASP A 44 4.52 4.94 30.59
C ASP A 44 5.91 5.43 30.18
N ASP A 45 6.73 4.56 29.58
CA ASP A 45 8.02 4.90 28.99
C ASP A 45 7.94 5.46 27.55
N VAL A 46 6.72 5.55 26.99
CA VAL A 46 6.43 6.12 25.66
C VAL A 46 5.60 7.40 25.80
N LYS A 47 6.09 8.49 25.21
CA LYS A 47 5.34 9.73 25.03
C LYS A 47 4.72 9.79 23.63
N LEU A 48 3.42 10.07 23.58
CA LEU A 48 2.67 10.24 22.33
C LEU A 48 2.42 11.72 22.06
N ASP A 49 2.89 12.20 20.91
CA ASP A 49 2.51 13.50 20.33
C ASP A 49 1.53 13.26 19.17
N THR A 50 0.75 14.27 18.76
CA THR A 50 -0.28 14.10 17.71
C THR A 50 -0.22 15.18 16.64
N LEU A 51 -0.67 14.82 15.43
CA LEU A 51 -0.89 15.71 14.29
C LEU A 51 -2.10 15.18 13.49
N GLN A 52 -2.89 16.05 12.87
CA GLN A 52 -4.04 15.64 12.06
C GLN A 52 -4.11 16.45 10.75
N PRO A 53 -3.35 16.07 9.71
CA PRO A 53 -3.35 16.79 8.44
C PRO A 53 -4.59 16.48 7.59
N LEU A 54 -5.27 15.36 7.86
CA LEU A 54 -6.44 14.89 7.11
C LEU A 54 -7.51 14.41 8.10
N ASN A 55 -8.77 14.41 7.65
CA ASN A 55 -9.90 13.92 8.43
C ASN A 55 -10.99 13.37 7.49
N LEU A 56 -10.72 12.22 6.86
CA LEU A 56 -11.52 11.66 5.78
C LEU A 56 -11.81 10.17 6.05
N LEU A 57 -12.91 9.68 5.47
CA LEU A 57 -13.09 8.24 5.28
C LEU A 57 -12.20 7.78 4.11
N SER A 58 -11.58 6.60 4.23
CA SER A 58 -10.50 6.15 3.34
C SER A 58 -10.92 5.98 1.88
N GLU A 59 -12.18 5.66 1.63
CA GLU A 59 -12.79 5.54 0.30
C GLU A 59 -12.87 6.88 -0.45
N ASN A 60 -12.71 8.00 0.26
CA ASN A 60 -12.70 9.35 -0.31
C ASN A 60 -11.28 9.90 -0.55
N ILE A 61 -10.22 9.12 -0.27
CA ILE A 61 -8.83 9.56 -0.45
C ILE A 61 -8.50 9.71 -1.93
N THR A 62 -7.85 10.82 -2.26
CA THR A 62 -7.34 11.14 -3.59
C THR A 62 -5.80 11.24 -3.59
N PRO A 63 -5.16 11.30 -4.77
CA PRO A 63 -3.71 11.55 -4.86
C PRO A 63 -3.25 12.86 -4.18
N ALA A 64 -4.11 13.88 -4.15
CA ALA A 64 -3.80 15.13 -3.45
C ALA A 64 -3.72 14.94 -1.92
N ASP A 65 -4.54 14.04 -1.37
CA ASP A 65 -4.51 13.71 0.07
C ASP A 65 -3.23 12.94 0.43
N TRP A 66 -2.76 12.03 -0.44
CA TRP A 66 -1.44 11.41 -0.27
C TRP A 66 -0.32 12.44 -0.25
N MET A 67 -0.37 13.47 -1.11
CA MET A 67 0.61 14.55 -1.07
C MET A 67 0.53 15.38 0.22
N THR A 68 -0.68 15.62 0.74
CA THR A 68 -0.88 16.29 2.04
C THR A 68 -0.27 15.48 3.18
N LEU A 69 -0.53 14.16 3.22
CA LEU A 69 0.07 13.25 4.20
C LEU A 69 1.60 13.19 4.07
N ALA A 70 2.12 13.08 2.84
CA ALA A 70 3.55 13.05 2.58
C ALA A 70 4.24 14.34 3.05
N ARG A 71 3.66 15.51 2.80
CA ARG A 71 4.19 16.79 3.33
C ARG A 71 4.17 16.83 4.86
N ALA A 72 3.11 16.33 5.49
CA ALA A 72 3.02 16.25 6.94
C ALA A 72 4.14 15.37 7.53
N VAL A 73 4.36 14.17 6.98
CA VAL A 73 5.44 13.27 7.41
C VAL A 73 6.83 13.88 7.15
N ARG A 74 7.05 14.52 6.00
CA ARG A 74 8.34 15.19 5.68
C ARG A 74 8.63 16.40 6.56
N GLY A 75 7.60 17.09 7.03
CA GLY A 75 7.75 18.22 7.95
C GLY A 75 8.20 17.82 9.35
N VAL A 76 8.25 16.52 9.66
CA VAL A 76 8.68 16.02 10.97
C VAL A 76 10.21 16.01 11.05
N ASP A 77 10.74 16.55 12.15
CA ASP A 77 12.13 16.30 12.54
C ASP A 77 12.26 14.87 13.09
N PHE A 78 12.69 13.94 12.23
CA PHE A 78 12.84 12.53 12.60
C PHE A 78 13.84 12.29 13.73
N GLN A 79 14.76 13.22 14.04
CA GLN A 79 15.65 13.08 15.21
C GLN A 79 14.91 13.25 16.53
N GLY A 80 13.73 13.88 16.51
CA GLY A 80 12.89 14.11 17.69
C GLY A 80 11.96 12.95 18.05
N TYR A 81 11.86 11.92 17.20
CA TYR A 81 10.91 10.82 17.31
C TYR A 81 11.57 9.46 17.10
N ASP A 82 11.15 8.45 17.85
CA ASP A 82 11.53 7.05 17.67
C ASP A 82 10.67 6.34 16.61
N GLY A 83 9.56 6.94 16.20
CA GLY A 83 8.67 6.42 15.16
C GLY A 83 7.45 7.31 14.93
N ILE A 84 6.75 7.02 13.83
CA ILE A 84 5.50 7.68 13.45
C ILE A 84 4.44 6.60 13.25
N ILE A 85 3.24 6.83 13.78
CA ILE A 85 2.06 6.02 13.49
C ILE A 85 1.10 6.86 12.67
N VAL A 86 0.67 6.37 11.51
CA VAL A 86 -0.40 6.98 10.71
C VAL A 86 -1.66 6.15 10.90
N THR A 87 -2.68 6.72 11.51
CA THR A 87 -3.99 6.05 11.60
C THR A 87 -4.77 6.29 10.32
N HIS A 88 -5.31 5.24 9.72
CA HIS A 88 -5.92 5.28 8.41
C HIS A 88 -7.20 4.42 8.37
N GLY A 89 -8.09 4.66 7.41
CA GLY A 89 -9.21 3.75 7.15
C GLY A 89 -8.77 2.49 6.40
N SER A 90 -9.47 1.38 6.59
CA SER A 90 -9.10 0.06 6.04
C SER A 90 -9.20 0.00 4.51
N ASP A 91 -10.20 0.64 3.91
CA ASP A 91 -10.60 0.43 2.50
C ASP A 91 -9.55 0.85 1.47
N THR A 92 -8.63 1.74 1.85
CA THR A 92 -7.52 2.17 0.98
C THR A 92 -6.16 2.06 1.67
N LEU A 93 -6.07 1.33 2.78
CA LEU A 93 -4.83 1.16 3.54
C LEU A 93 -3.71 0.56 2.68
N GLY A 94 -3.99 -0.49 1.91
CA GLY A 94 -2.99 -1.15 1.06
C GLY A 94 -2.37 -0.20 0.02
N PHE A 95 -3.20 0.63 -0.64
CA PHE A 95 -2.71 1.65 -1.57
C PHE A 95 -1.88 2.72 -0.87
N THR A 96 -2.38 3.27 0.24
CA THR A 96 -1.66 4.32 0.97
C THR A 96 -0.34 3.80 1.55
N ALA A 97 -0.31 2.58 2.07
CA ALA A 97 0.90 1.94 2.57
C ALA A 97 1.95 1.75 1.47
N ALA A 98 1.54 1.34 0.27
CA ALA A 98 2.46 1.21 -0.86
C ALA A 98 3.00 2.58 -1.33
N MET A 99 2.13 3.58 -1.48
CA MET A 99 2.52 4.95 -1.83
C MET A 99 3.54 5.53 -0.81
N MET A 100 3.25 5.40 0.48
CA MET A 100 4.15 5.85 1.54
C MET A 100 5.46 5.05 1.54
N GLY A 101 5.41 3.74 1.30
CA GLY A 101 6.60 2.88 1.14
C GLY A 101 7.55 3.40 0.06
N TYR A 102 7.02 3.85 -1.08
CA TYR A 102 7.83 4.42 -2.14
C TYR A 102 8.37 5.82 -1.85
N LEU A 103 7.54 6.69 -1.25
CA LEU A 103 7.89 8.07 -0.93
C LEU A 103 8.88 8.17 0.24
N PHE A 104 8.90 7.18 1.13
CA PHE A 104 9.64 7.16 2.39
C PHE A 104 10.48 5.89 2.58
N ALA A 105 10.95 5.28 1.49
CA ALA A 105 11.79 4.06 1.56
C ALA A 105 13.07 4.25 2.40
N ASP A 106 13.56 5.48 2.52
CA ASP A 106 14.77 5.88 3.24
C ASP A 106 14.50 6.43 4.65
N VAL A 107 13.24 6.42 5.12
CA VAL A 107 12.86 6.99 6.41
C VAL A 107 13.68 6.33 7.53
N PRO A 108 14.36 7.12 8.39
CA PRO A 108 15.33 6.57 9.35
C PRO A 108 14.68 5.95 10.59
N ILE A 109 13.37 6.11 10.74
CA ILE A 109 12.55 5.64 11.86
C ILE A 109 11.36 4.85 11.32
N PRO A 110 10.76 3.94 12.10
CA PRO A 110 9.56 3.22 11.67
C PRO A 110 8.41 4.19 11.39
N LEU A 111 7.87 4.13 10.18
CA LEU A 111 6.61 4.74 9.78
C LEU A 111 5.54 3.65 9.68
N VAL A 112 4.71 3.53 10.70
CA VAL A 112 3.70 2.47 10.82
C VAL A 112 2.33 3.00 10.42
N LEU A 113 1.71 2.43 9.41
CA LEU A 113 0.30 2.64 9.13
C LEU A 113 -0.53 1.60 9.89
N THR A 114 -1.69 2.02 10.39
CA THR A 114 -2.63 1.12 11.07
C THR A 114 -4.07 1.56 10.85
N ALA A 115 -5.02 0.65 11.07
CA ALA A 115 -6.45 0.88 10.84
C ALA A 115 -7.30 0.17 11.90
N SER A 116 -8.62 0.30 11.82
CA SER A 116 -9.56 -0.51 12.60
C SER A 116 -10.80 -0.85 11.77
N ASN A 117 -11.42 -1.98 12.10
CA ASN A 117 -12.67 -2.41 11.43
C ASN A 117 -13.89 -1.67 11.98
N TYR A 118 -13.85 -1.37 13.27
CA TYR A 118 -14.96 -0.75 13.98
C TYR A 118 -14.50 0.47 14.76
N PRO A 119 -15.41 1.45 15.00
CA PRO A 119 -15.12 2.58 15.86
C PRO A 119 -14.69 2.11 17.25
N ILE A 120 -13.88 2.91 17.94
CA ILE A 120 -13.27 2.51 19.22
C ILE A 120 -14.31 2.09 20.28
N ALA A 121 -15.50 2.69 20.25
CA ALA A 121 -16.57 2.38 21.19
C ALA A 121 -17.23 1.01 20.95
N ASP A 122 -17.01 0.36 19.80
CA ASP A 122 -17.54 -0.98 19.52
C ASP A 122 -16.67 -2.04 20.23
N ALA A 123 -17.33 -2.97 20.93
CA ALA A 123 -16.65 -4.05 21.65
C ALA A 123 -15.82 -4.98 20.74
N ARG A 124 -16.13 -5.02 19.43
CA ARG A 124 -15.39 -5.79 18.42
C ARG A 124 -14.20 -5.03 17.86
N SER A 125 -14.02 -3.75 18.20
CA SER A 125 -12.95 -2.94 17.65
C SER A 125 -11.58 -3.54 17.95
N ASN A 126 -10.77 -3.63 16.90
CA ASN A 126 -9.34 -3.94 16.97
C ASN A 126 -8.48 -2.67 17.02
N GLY A 127 -9.06 -1.46 17.00
CA GLY A 127 -8.31 -0.20 16.89
C GLY A 127 -7.32 0.02 18.04
N LEU A 128 -7.72 -0.29 19.28
CA LEU A 128 -6.84 -0.16 20.45
C LEU A 128 -5.69 -1.18 20.44
N ARG A 129 -5.97 -2.41 20.01
CA ARG A 129 -4.96 -3.47 19.92
C ARG A 129 -3.97 -3.16 18.80
N ASN A 130 -4.46 -2.73 17.65
CA ASN A 130 -3.67 -2.27 16.52
C ASN A 130 -2.76 -1.08 16.88
N LEU A 131 -3.29 -0.08 17.59
CA LEU A 131 -2.49 1.05 18.09
C LEU A 131 -1.43 0.58 19.09
N SER A 132 -1.81 -0.25 20.08
CA SER A 132 -0.88 -0.78 21.08
C SER A 132 0.26 -1.55 20.41
N SER A 133 -0.05 -2.47 19.49
CA SER A 133 0.94 -3.26 18.74
C SER A 133 1.83 -2.39 17.86
N SER A 134 1.29 -1.31 17.28
CA SER A 134 2.10 -0.33 16.51
C SER A 134 3.09 0.39 17.41
N ILE A 135 2.67 0.82 18.61
CA ILE A 135 3.54 1.41 19.62
C ILE A 135 4.61 0.41 20.03
N ASP A 136 4.23 -0.84 20.33
CA ASP A 136 5.12 -1.93 20.73
C ASP A 136 6.19 -2.20 19.69
N PHE A 137 5.79 -2.35 18.43
CA PHE A 137 6.71 -2.54 17.30
C PHE A 137 7.76 -1.43 17.19
N ILE A 138 7.34 -0.15 17.32
CA ILE A 138 8.25 1.00 17.25
C ILE A 138 9.28 0.95 18.39
N ALA A 139 8.83 0.68 19.62
CA ALA A 139 9.77 0.69 20.74
C ALA A 139 10.69 -0.53 20.78
N GLU A 140 10.25 -1.70 20.33
CA GLU A 140 11.10 -2.90 20.37
C GLU A 140 12.17 -2.89 19.29
N THR A 141 11.85 -2.37 18.10
CA THR A 141 12.66 -2.69 16.92
C THR A 141 13.61 -1.57 16.49
N ALA A 142 13.19 -0.30 16.63
CA ALA A 142 13.83 0.84 15.99
C ALA A 142 14.16 0.59 14.50
N LEU A 143 13.31 -0.18 13.80
CA LEU A 143 13.52 -0.50 12.39
C LEU A 143 13.10 0.68 11.50
N PRO A 144 13.99 1.17 10.62
CA PRO A 144 13.59 2.14 9.62
C PRO A 144 12.70 1.49 8.56
N GLY A 145 11.92 2.33 7.89
CA GLY A 145 11.03 1.92 6.80
C GLY A 145 9.56 2.10 7.13
N VAL A 146 8.74 1.77 6.13
CA VAL A 146 7.28 1.83 6.18
C VAL A 146 6.68 0.46 6.42
N PHE A 147 5.78 0.38 7.39
CA PHE A 147 5.15 -0.87 7.82
C PHE A 147 3.63 -0.70 7.93
N VAL A 148 2.92 -1.81 7.91
CA VAL A 148 1.53 -1.88 8.36
C VAL A 148 1.46 -2.81 9.55
N VAL A 149 0.77 -2.40 10.62
CA VAL A 149 0.48 -3.25 11.77
C VAL A 149 -1.03 -3.41 11.90
N TYR A 150 -1.47 -4.66 11.91
CA TYR A 150 -2.89 -5.01 11.93
C TYR A 150 -3.14 -6.37 12.58
N GLU A 151 -4.13 -6.43 13.46
CA GLU A 151 -4.60 -7.64 14.12
C GLU A 151 -5.55 -8.44 13.21
N ASN A 152 -5.18 -9.69 12.94
CA ASN A 152 -6.01 -10.59 12.15
C ASN A 152 -7.18 -11.20 12.96
N ASP A 153 -8.04 -11.96 12.28
CA ASP A 153 -9.18 -12.69 12.87
C ASP A 153 -8.81 -13.75 13.93
N LYS A 154 -7.52 -14.08 14.07
CA LYS A 154 -6.98 -14.97 15.10
C LYS A 154 -6.43 -14.23 16.32
N GLY A 155 -6.52 -12.90 16.34
CA GLY A 155 -5.94 -12.06 17.40
C GLY A 155 -4.43 -11.90 17.30
N GLU A 156 -3.81 -12.27 16.18
CA GLU A 156 -2.38 -12.08 15.97
C GLU A 156 -2.14 -10.70 15.34
N SER A 157 -1.27 -9.91 15.97
CA SER A 157 -0.83 -8.62 15.44
C SER A 157 0.26 -8.81 14.39
N ILE A 158 -0.11 -8.76 13.12
CA ILE A 158 0.77 -8.99 11.97
C ILE A 158 1.45 -7.69 11.57
N VAL A 159 2.73 -7.79 11.21
CA VAL A 159 3.55 -6.69 10.70
C VAL A 159 3.87 -6.96 9.23
N TYR A 160 3.47 -6.04 8.35
CA TYR A 160 3.73 -6.11 6.92
C TYR A 160 4.70 -5.00 6.48
N LEU A 161 5.41 -5.21 5.37
CA LEU A 161 6.05 -4.09 4.66
C LEU A 161 4.98 -3.31 3.91
N GLY A 162 5.06 -1.97 3.90
CA GLY A 162 4.01 -1.12 3.33
C GLY A 162 3.63 -1.43 1.87
N THR A 163 4.58 -1.90 1.06
CA THR A 163 4.40 -2.30 -0.34
C THR A 163 3.94 -3.75 -0.54
N ARG A 164 3.73 -4.52 0.53
CA ARG A 164 3.38 -5.94 0.50
C ARG A 164 2.06 -6.24 1.22
N VAL A 165 1.07 -5.36 1.03
CA VAL A 165 -0.25 -5.47 1.64
C VAL A 165 -1.31 -5.38 0.54
N PHE A 166 -2.18 -6.38 0.46
CA PHE A 166 -3.37 -6.34 -0.40
C PHE A 166 -4.46 -5.49 0.24
N GLN A 167 -5.44 -5.06 -0.56
CA GLN A 167 -6.69 -4.55 -0.01
C GLN A 167 -7.38 -5.57 0.89
N ASN A 168 -8.14 -5.06 1.86
CA ASN A 168 -8.87 -5.90 2.80
C ASN A 168 -9.86 -6.80 2.06
N GLU A 169 -9.95 -8.04 2.52
CA GLU A 169 -10.93 -8.99 1.99
C GLU A 169 -12.34 -8.57 2.44
N SER A 170 -13.29 -8.54 1.51
CA SER A 170 -14.69 -8.31 1.83
C SER A 170 -15.20 -9.37 2.82
N PHE A 171 -16.10 -8.97 3.71
CA PHE A 171 -16.74 -9.78 4.76
C PHE A 171 -15.86 -10.20 5.94
N THR A 172 -14.54 -10.33 5.76
CA THR A 172 -13.62 -10.73 6.85
C THR A 172 -12.79 -9.56 7.36
N ASP A 173 -12.70 -8.47 6.60
CA ASP A 173 -11.91 -7.28 6.89
C ASP A 173 -10.41 -7.58 7.10
N GLN A 174 -9.92 -8.70 6.54
CA GLN A 174 -8.56 -9.17 6.74
C GLN A 174 -7.59 -8.64 5.70
N PHE A 175 -6.40 -8.23 6.17
CA PHE A 175 -5.28 -7.91 5.30
C PHE A 175 -4.41 -9.15 5.05
N ARG A 176 -3.96 -9.29 3.80
CA ARG A 176 -3.05 -10.36 3.39
C ARG A 176 -1.84 -9.77 2.68
N SER A 177 -0.84 -10.62 2.49
CA SER A 177 0.39 -10.29 1.77
C SER A 177 0.61 -11.29 0.64
N PRO A 178 1.32 -10.91 -0.43
CA PRO A 178 1.64 -11.88 -1.46
C PRO A 178 2.44 -13.05 -0.86
N TYR A 179 2.09 -14.27 -1.28
CA TYR A 179 2.61 -15.54 -0.75
C TYR A 179 2.34 -15.81 0.75
N GLU A 180 1.38 -15.12 1.38
CA GLU A 180 1.16 -15.21 2.84
C GLU A 180 2.44 -14.96 3.65
N LEU A 181 3.28 -14.04 3.16
CA LEU A 181 4.57 -13.73 3.74
C LEU A 181 4.58 -12.32 4.35
N PRO A 182 4.04 -12.14 5.57
CA PRO A 182 4.23 -10.90 6.30
C PRO A 182 5.70 -10.72 6.71
N TYR A 183 6.07 -9.49 7.07
CA TYR A 183 7.43 -9.20 7.55
C TYR A 183 7.69 -9.83 8.92
N GLY A 184 6.67 -9.90 9.76
CA GLY A 184 6.74 -10.50 11.08
C GLY A 184 5.42 -10.41 11.81
N LYS A 185 5.46 -10.61 13.12
CA LYS A 185 4.32 -10.40 14.01
C LYS A 185 4.78 -9.94 15.38
N MET A 186 3.88 -9.29 16.13
CA MET A 186 4.07 -9.03 17.56
C MET A 186 3.61 -10.26 18.35
N THR A 187 4.42 -10.71 19.30
CA THR A 187 4.07 -11.81 20.21
C THR A 187 3.20 -11.32 21.37
N GLU A 188 2.62 -12.25 22.13
CA GLU A 188 1.86 -11.92 23.35
C GLU A 188 2.73 -11.22 24.40
N GLU A 189 4.04 -11.52 24.43
CA GLU A 189 5.04 -10.84 25.26
C GLU A 189 5.44 -9.46 24.73
N ARG A 190 4.73 -8.95 23.71
CA ARG A 190 4.92 -7.61 23.12
C ARG A 190 6.27 -7.44 22.42
N ALA A 191 6.91 -8.56 22.07
CA ALA A 191 8.16 -8.58 21.32
C ALA A 191 7.89 -8.71 19.81
N PHE A 192 8.74 -8.11 18.99
CA PHE A 192 8.67 -8.32 17.54
C PHE A 192 9.36 -9.63 17.15
N GLN A 193 8.62 -10.51 16.47
CA GLN A 193 9.12 -11.72 15.86
C GLN A 193 9.22 -11.54 14.35
N TRP A 194 10.45 -11.42 13.83
CA TRP A 194 10.72 -11.37 12.39
C TRP A 194 10.44 -12.70 11.70
N THR A 195 9.74 -12.66 10.58
CA THR A 195 9.56 -13.81 9.68
C THR A 195 10.81 -13.95 8.80
N LYS A 196 11.74 -14.80 9.25
CA LYS A 196 12.96 -15.13 8.50
C LYS A 196 12.61 -15.97 7.26
N ASP A 197 12.66 -15.32 6.10
CA ASP A 197 12.48 -15.91 4.77
C ASP A 197 13.42 -15.18 3.81
N GLU A 198 13.95 -15.86 2.80
CA GLU A 198 14.88 -15.28 1.82
C GLU A 198 14.26 -14.13 1.01
N ARG A 199 12.93 -14.13 0.85
CA ARG A 199 12.17 -13.10 0.12
C ARG A 199 11.89 -11.88 1.00
N ASN A 200 12.04 -11.99 2.32
CA ASN A 200 11.93 -10.87 3.24
C ASN A 200 13.29 -10.21 3.45
N PRO A 201 13.37 -8.87 3.39
CA PRO A 201 14.60 -8.19 3.76
C PRO A 201 14.97 -8.50 5.21
N SER A 202 16.27 -8.61 5.50
CA SER A 202 16.71 -8.71 6.88
C SER A 202 16.51 -7.35 7.59
N PRO A 203 16.41 -7.35 8.94
CA PRO A 203 16.51 -6.12 9.74
C PRO A 203 17.69 -5.21 9.34
N ASP A 204 18.84 -5.79 8.99
CA ASP A 204 20.02 -5.02 8.58
C ASP A 204 19.86 -4.41 7.18
N SER A 205 19.19 -5.09 6.26
CA SER A 205 18.86 -4.54 4.94
C SER A 205 17.96 -3.31 5.05
N LEU A 206 16.99 -3.32 5.97
CA LEU A 206 16.18 -2.13 6.25
C LEU A 206 17.02 -1.00 6.85
N ARG A 207 17.92 -1.32 7.80
CA ARG A 207 18.85 -0.34 8.41
C ARG A 207 19.80 0.33 7.41
N ALA A 208 20.09 -0.34 6.29
CA ALA A 208 20.85 0.25 5.20
C ALA A 208 20.10 1.41 4.52
N ARG A 209 18.78 1.51 4.70
CA ARG A 209 17.87 2.54 4.16
C ARG A 209 17.90 2.60 2.63
N PRO A 210 17.03 1.82 1.96
CA PRO A 210 16.87 1.90 0.51
C PRO A 210 16.65 3.35 0.05
N SER A 211 17.19 3.72 -1.10
CA SER A 211 17.02 5.08 -1.61
C SER A 211 15.56 5.34 -1.98
N SER A 212 14.92 6.29 -1.28
CA SER A 212 13.57 6.74 -1.63
C SER A 212 13.54 7.43 -2.98
N ILE A 213 12.35 7.51 -3.56
CA ILE A 213 12.12 8.27 -4.79
C ILE A 213 12.49 9.74 -4.61
N HIS A 214 12.27 10.32 -3.42
CA HIS A 214 12.53 11.73 -3.17
C HIS A 214 14.02 12.08 -3.29
N SER A 215 14.91 11.20 -2.82
CA SER A 215 16.36 11.39 -2.98
C SER A 215 16.83 11.39 -4.44
N ARG A 216 15.99 10.92 -5.37
CA ARG A 216 16.32 10.78 -6.80
C ARG A 216 15.78 11.94 -7.66
N VAL A 217 14.95 12.82 -7.10
CA VAL A 217 14.37 13.94 -7.83
C VAL A 217 14.71 15.29 -7.21
N SER A 218 14.88 16.31 -8.06
CA SER A 218 15.24 17.66 -7.61
C SER A 218 14.04 18.49 -7.13
N ALA A 219 12.81 18.01 -7.33
CA ALA A 219 11.58 18.67 -6.96
C ALA A 219 10.66 17.71 -6.19
N GLU A 220 9.60 18.23 -5.57
CA GLU A 220 8.61 17.41 -4.89
C GLU A 220 8.03 16.37 -5.88
N PRO A 221 8.01 15.06 -5.51
CA PRO A 221 7.36 14.02 -6.28
C PRO A 221 5.93 14.40 -6.66
N SER A 222 5.59 14.20 -7.93
CA SER A 222 4.23 14.37 -8.43
C SER A 222 3.60 12.98 -8.63
N ILE A 223 2.30 12.88 -8.36
CA ILE A 223 1.52 11.66 -8.52
C ILE A 223 0.51 11.89 -9.63
N SER A 224 0.56 11.06 -10.68
CA SER A 224 -0.44 11.09 -11.75
C SER A 224 -1.71 10.37 -11.32
N ASP A 225 -2.86 11.01 -11.53
CA ASP A 225 -4.20 10.41 -11.40
C ASP A 225 -4.74 9.85 -12.72
N ALA A 226 -4.00 10.00 -13.82
CA ALA A 226 -4.39 9.60 -15.17
C ALA A 226 -4.03 8.14 -15.50
N ILE A 227 -4.19 7.21 -14.55
CA ILE A 227 -3.97 5.77 -14.74
C ILE A 227 -5.32 5.05 -14.70
N LEU A 228 -5.65 4.32 -15.76
CA LEU A 228 -6.87 3.52 -15.81
C LEU A 228 -6.60 2.13 -15.23
N TYR A 229 -7.26 1.78 -14.13
CA TYR A 229 -7.24 0.43 -13.57
C TYR A 229 -8.45 -0.38 -14.05
N ILE A 230 -8.22 -1.56 -14.62
CA ILE A 230 -9.28 -2.46 -15.13
C ILE A 230 -9.20 -3.80 -14.42
N LYS A 231 -10.32 -4.25 -13.85
CA LYS A 231 -10.46 -5.59 -13.28
C LYS A 231 -11.25 -6.50 -14.23
N PRO A 232 -10.73 -7.67 -14.64
CA PRO A 232 -11.39 -8.53 -15.60
C PRO A 232 -12.55 -9.31 -14.97
N TYR A 233 -13.58 -9.55 -15.77
CA TYR A 233 -14.68 -10.46 -15.48
C TYR A 233 -15.17 -11.12 -16.78
N PRO A 234 -15.84 -12.28 -16.72
CA PRO A 234 -16.41 -12.92 -17.91
C PRO A 234 -17.36 -11.99 -18.65
N GLY A 235 -17.04 -11.66 -19.90
CA GLY A 235 -17.83 -10.74 -20.73
C GLY A 235 -17.46 -9.27 -20.59
N LEU A 236 -16.31 -8.92 -19.99
CA LEU A 236 -15.78 -7.56 -20.03
C LEU A 236 -15.63 -7.07 -21.48
N ASN A 237 -16.48 -6.12 -21.87
CA ASN A 237 -16.48 -5.55 -23.21
C ASN A 237 -15.55 -4.32 -23.26
N TYR A 238 -14.42 -4.45 -23.94
CA TYR A 238 -13.42 -3.40 -24.08
C TYR A 238 -13.85 -2.26 -25.02
N GLU A 239 -14.89 -2.42 -25.84
CA GLU A 239 -15.43 -1.33 -26.66
C GLU A 239 -16.08 -0.22 -25.82
N LEU A 240 -16.41 -0.50 -24.56
CA LEU A 240 -16.93 0.51 -23.62
C LEU A 240 -15.86 1.49 -23.13
N TYR A 241 -14.57 1.16 -23.27
CA TYR A 241 -13.47 2.07 -22.96
C TYR A 241 -13.15 2.94 -24.17
N ASP A 242 -13.79 4.11 -24.20
CA ASP A 242 -13.64 5.12 -25.23
C ASP A 242 -12.87 6.34 -24.70
N PHE A 243 -11.69 6.60 -25.28
CA PHE A 243 -10.76 7.62 -24.81
C PHE A 243 -10.89 8.97 -25.54
N ARG A 244 -11.95 9.17 -26.35
CA ARG A 244 -12.17 10.43 -27.09
C ARG A 244 -12.31 11.66 -26.20
N SER A 245 -12.87 11.50 -24.98
CA SER A 245 -13.13 12.63 -24.06
C SER A 245 -12.02 12.82 -23.03
N ALA A 246 -11.47 11.72 -22.52
CA ALA A 246 -10.38 11.70 -21.57
C ALA A 246 -9.55 10.46 -21.82
N LYS A 247 -8.25 10.67 -22.03
CA LYS A 247 -7.30 9.61 -22.38
C LYS A 247 -6.37 9.35 -21.19
N PRO A 248 -6.29 8.11 -20.69
CA PRO A 248 -5.33 7.79 -19.64
C PRO A 248 -3.90 7.83 -20.20
N LEU A 249 -2.92 8.09 -19.33
CA LEU A 249 -1.50 7.97 -19.67
C LEU A 249 -1.08 6.50 -19.77
N ALA A 250 -1.71 5.64 -18.99
CA ALA A 250 -1.48 4.20 -19.01
C ALA A 250 -2.71 3.42 -18.55
N VAL A 251 -2.75 2.14 -18.90
CA VAL A 251 -3.70 1.17 -18.34
C VAL A 251 -2.94 0.19 -17.45
N LEU A 252 -3.46 -0.04 -16.25
CA LEU A 252 -3.12 -1.21 -15.44
C LEU A 252 -4.29 -2.18 -15.50
N HIS A 253 -4.05 -3.36 -16.05
CA HIS A 253 -5.08 -4.39 -16.14
C HIS A 253 -4.76 -5.52 -15.16
N ASP A 254 -5.72 -5.78 -14.25
CA ASP A 254 -5.67 -6.89 -13.32
C ASP A 254 -5.71 -8.24 -14.06
N LEU A 255 -5.20 -9.32 -13.49
CA LEU A 255 -5.25 -10.64 -14.11
C LEU A 255 -6.02 -11.61 -13.21
N HIS A 256 -6.58 -12.65 -13.82
CA HIS A 256 -7.06 -13.78 -13.03
C HIS A 256 -5.89 -14.42 -12.28
N HIS A 257 -6.17 -15.20 -11.22
CA HIS A 257 -5.16 -15.70 -10.29
C HIS A 257 -4.01 -16.51 -10.93
N SER A 258 -4.20 -17.01 -12.16
CA SER A 258 -3.21 -17.72 -12.97
C SER A 258 -2.39 -16.81 -13.90
N GLY A 259 -2.52 -15.48 -13.78
CA GLY A 259 -1.88 -14.52 -14.68
C GLY A 259 -2.52 -14.47 -16.07
N THR A 260 -3.83 -14.77 -16.17
CA THR A 260 -4.54 -14.89 -17.45
C THR A 260 -5.68 -13.88 -17.59
N ALA A 261 -6.05 -13.59 -18.83
CA ALA A 261 -7.22 -12.81 -19.23
C ALA A 261 -7.70 -13.29 -20.62
N ASN A 262 -8.87 -12.82 -21.07
CA ASN A 262 -9.37 -13.16 -22.40
C ASN A 262 -8.47 -12.57 -23.49
N ALA A 263 -7.62 -13.40 -24.08
CA ALA A 263 -6.70 -13.03 -25.15
C ALA A 263 -7.13 -13.66 -26.49
N LEU A 264 -8.40 -13.60 -26.87
CA LEU A 264 -8.81 -13.95 -28.23
C LEU A 264 -8.11 -13.04 -29.25
N GLU A 265 -8.03 -13.44 -30.52
CA GLU A 265 -7.34 -12.63 -31.55
C GLU A 265 -8.08 -11.32 -31.86
N SER A 266 -9.41 -11.33 -31.79
CA SER A 266 -10.23 -10.16 -32.12
C SER A 266 -11.55 -10.14 -31.34
N GLY A 267 -12.28 -9.04 -31.51
CA GLY A 267 -13.61 -8.84 -30.95
C GLY A 267 -13.64 -8.06 -29.64
N PRO A 268 -14.84 -7.67 -29.19
CA PRO A 268 -15.04 -6.73 -28.07
C PRO A 268 -14.48 -7.24 -26.73
N TYR A 269 -14.33 -8.54 -26.57
CA TYR A 269 -13.88 -9.16 -25.31
C TYR A 269 -12.39 -9.49 -25.31
N SER A 270 -11.66 -9.20 -26.40
CA SER A 270 -10.23 -9.49 -26.50
C SER A 270 -9.41 -8.40 -25.83
N LEU A 271 -8.66 -8.78 -24.79
CA LEU A 271 -7.64 -7.94 -24.18
C LEU A 271 -6.49 -7.67 -25.17
N ALA A 272 -6.13 -8.62 -26.03
CA ALA A 272 -5.07 -8.43 -27.02
C ALA A 272 -5.43 -7.31 -28.00
N ALA A 273 -6.65 -7.33 -28.56
CA ALA A 273 -7.15 -6.28 -29.44
C ALA A 273 -7.28 -4.93 -28.72
N PHE A 274 -7.65 -4.94 -27.43
CA PHE A 274 -7.67 -3.73 -26.61
C PHE A 274 -6.27 -3.14 -26.39
N VAL A 275 -5.27 -3.97 -26.11
CA VAL A 275 -3.87 -3.56 -25.95
C VAL A 275 -3.32 -2.97 -27.26
N GLU A 276 -3.57 -3.62 -28.39
CA GLU A 276 -3.18 -3.09 -29.72
C GLU A 276 -3.82 -1.72 -29.98
N ARG A 277 -5.12 -1.56 -29.68
CA ARG A 277 -5.81 -0.28 -29.79
C ARG A 277 -5.19 0.79 -28.89
N CYS A 278 -4.90 0.45 -27.64
CA CYS A 278 -4.22 1.36 -26.71
C CYS A 278 -2.85 1.78 -27.25
N SER A 279 -2.08 0.84 -27.79
CA SER A 279 -0.76 1.09 -28.40
C SER A 279 -0.85 2.05 -29.59
N LEU A 280 -1.84 1.87 -30.48
CA LEU A 280 -2.11 2.80 -31.60
C LEU A 280 -2.47 4.21 -31.12
N GLU A 281 -3.11 4.31 -29.96
CA GLU A 281 -3.39 5.59 -29.32
C GLU A 281 -2.19 6.10 -28.51
N GLY A 282 -1.09 5.35 -28.34
CA GLY A 282 0.04 5.74 -27.51
C GLY A 282 -0.25 5.65 -26.01
N ILE A 283 -1.00 4.64 -25.60
CA ILE A 283 -1.31 4.30 -24.21
C ILE A 283 -0.60 2.98 -23.90
N GLU A 284 0.25 2.99 -22.88
CA GLU A 284 0.97 1.80 -22.45
C GLU A 284 0.08 0.93 -21.56
N CYS A 285 0.03 -0.37 -21.84
CA CYS A 285 -0.75 -1.34 -21.07
C CYS A 285 0.15 -2.23 -20.22
N TYR A 286 -0.02 -2.13 -18.91
CA TYR A 286 0.65 -2.96 -17.92
C TYR A 286 -0.29 -4.04 -17.39
N LEU A 287 0.22 -5.26 -17.23
CA LEU A 287 -0.53 -6.41 -16.73
C LEU A 287 0.05 -6.90 -15.39
N CYS A 288 -0.80 -7.04 -14.38
CA CYS A 288 -0.43 -7.40 -13.01
C CYS A 288 -1.67 -8.04 -12.34
N PRO A 289 -1.56 -8.92 -11.33
CA PRO A 289 -0.36 -9.58 -10.87
C PRO A 289 0.00 -10.79 -11.73
N ILE A 290 1.29 -11.06 -11.85
CA ILE A 290 1.82 -12.34 -12.32
C ILE A 290 3.03 -12.70 -11.45
N LYS A 291 3.22 -14.00 -11.15
CA LYS A 291 4.36 -14.43 -10.36
C LYS A 291 5.64 -14.21 -11.15
N ASP A 292 5.74 -14.77 -12.34
CA ASP A 292 6.87 -14.53 -13.23
C ASP A 292 6.48 -14.73 -14.70
N ALA A 293 7.38 -14.36 -15.61
CA ALA A 293 7.20 -14.56 -17.05
C ALA A 293 7.03 -16.04 -17.47
N SER A 294 7.34 -17.02 -16.62
CA SER A 294 7.11 -18.45 -16.89
C SER A 294 5.68 -18.90 -16.54
N ASP A 295 5.00 -18.26 -15.58
CA ASP A 295 3.54 -18.35 -15.43
C ASP A 295 2.82 -17.75 -16.66
N ALA A 296 3.52 -16.92 -17.44
CA ALA A 296 3.08 -16.41 -18.75
C ALA A 296 3.25 -17.42 -19.90
N MET A 297 3.50 -18.70 -19.63
CA MET A 297 3.63 -19.74 -20.67
C MET A 297 2.29 -20.22 -21.27
N TYR A 298 1.16 -19.60 -20.93
CA TYR A 298 -0.09 -19.83 -21.64
C TYR A 298 -0.05 -19.15 -23.03
N ALA A 299 -0.68 -19.79 -24.03
CA ALA A 299 -0.82 -19.19 -25.37
C ALA A 299 -1.48 -17.79 -25.35
N SER A 300 -2.33 -17.53 -24.35
CA SER A 300 -2.92 -16.21 -24.11
C SER A 300 -1.88 -15.14 -23.77
N SER A 301 -0.87 -15.48 -22.97
CA SER A 301 0.09 -14.52 -22.46
C SER A 301 1.14 -14.17 -23.51
N HIS A 302 1.59 -15.14 -24.32
CA HIS A 302 2.40 -14.86 -25.51
C HIS A 302 1.71 -13.86 -26.46
N ARG A 303 0.41 -14.06 -26.73
CA ARG A 303 -0.35 -13.14 -27.57
C ARG A 303 -0.46 -11.74 -26.96
N LEU A 304 -0.60 -11.63 -25.64
CA LEU A 304 -0.61 -10.32 -24.98
C LEU A 304 0.74 -9.59 -25.09
N ILE A 305 1.85 -10.32 -25.02
CA ILE A 305 3.19 -9.75 -25.27
C ILE A 305 3.29 -9.28 -26.74
N GLU A 306 2.87 -10.10 -27.70
CA GLU A 306 2.86 -9.73 -29.13
C GLU A 306 2.00 -8.50 -29.42
N ALA A 307 0.87 -8.35 -28.72
CA ALA A 307 0.01 -7.17 -28.78
C ALA A 307 0.65 -5.89 -28.18
N GLY A 308 1.75 -6.02 -27.42
CA GLY A 308 2.48 -4.91 -26.81
C GLY A 308 2.23 -4.71 -25.31
N ALA A 309 1.62 -5.69 -24.63
CA ALA A 309 1.39 -5.61 -23.19
C ALA A 309 2.69 -5.81 -22.39
N ARG A 310 2.81 -5.13 -21.25
CA ARG A 310 4.00 -5.16 -20.40
C ARG A 310 3.68 -5.78 -19.04
N PHE A 311 4.27 -6.92 -18.73
CA PHE A 311 4.00 -7.61 -17.46
C PHE A 311 4.77 -7.01 -16.29
N ILE A 312 4.09 -6.82 -15.16
CA ILE A 312 4.67 -6.46 -13.87
C ILE A 312 4.70 -7.71 -12.99
N GLU A 313 5.89 -8.26 -12.82
CA GLU A 313 6.12 -9.50 -12.08
C GLU A 313 6.36 -9.26 -10.59
N ASN A 314 5.94 -10.23 -9.78
CA ASN A 314 6.21 -10.35 -8.34
C ASN A 314 5.72 -9.18 -7.48
N MET A 315 4.70 -8.45 -7.93
CA MET A 315 4.18 -7.25 -7.27
C MET A 315 2.67 -7.36 -7.04
N SER A 316 2.18 -6.80 -5.94
CA SER A 316 0.73 -6.66 -5.72
C SER A 316 0.14 -5.59 -6.65
N ILE A 317 -1.18 -5.64 -6.87
CA ILE A 317 -1.86 -4.66 -7.71
C ILE A 317 -1.84 -3.26 -7.07
N GLU A 318 -1.89 -3.18 -5.75
CA GLU A 318 -1.82 -1.93 -4.97
C GLU A 318 -0.45 -1.27 -5.13
N ALA A 319 0.60 -2.07 -5.00
CA ALA A 319 1.97 -1.64 -5.20
C ALA A 319 2.22 -1.27 -6.66
N ALA A 320 1.69 -2.00 -7.63
CA ALA A 320 1.82 -1.70 -9.06
C ALA A 320 1.11 -0.40 -9.43
N LEU A 321 -0.15 -0.22 -9.02
CA LEU A 321 -0.94 0.98 -9.34
C LEU A 321 -0.26 2.24 -8.80
N THR A 322 0.09 2.23 -7.51
CA THR A 322 0.74 3.38 -6.87
C THR A 322 2.12 3.68 -7.48
N LYS A 323 2.86 2.65 -7.89
CA LYS A 323 4.14 2.82 -8.60
C LYS A 323 3.96 3.41 -9.99
N LEU A 324 2.94 3.00 -10.74
CA LEU A 324 2.58 3.62 -12.02
C LEU A 324 2.23 5.09 -11.83
N MET A 325 1.39 5.42 -10.86
CA MET A 325 0.98 6.80 -10.58
C MET A 325 2.20 7.70 -10.30
N LEU A 326 3.18 7.20 -9.52
CA LEU A 326 4.45 7.90 -9.30
C LEU A 326 5.29 7.99 -10.57
N ALA A 327 5.43 6.89 -11.30
CA ALA A 327 6.28 6.83 -12.50
C ALA A 327 5.80 7.82 -13.58
N TYR A 328 4.50 7.87 -13.84
CA TYR A 328 3.91 8.81 -14.81
C TYR A 328 3.83 10.25 -14.29
N GLY A 329 3.83 10.45 -12.96
CA GLY A 329 3.90 11.78 -12.38
C GLY A 329 5.31 12.39 -12.45
N MET A 330 6.37 11.57 -12.53
CA MET A 330 7.74 12.01 -12.30
C MET A 330 8.72 11.72 -13.45
N ILE A 331 8.50 10.66 -14.21
CA ILE A 331 9.47 10.15 -15.20
C ILE A 331 8.90 10.33 -16.61
N GLY A 332 9.35 11.40 -17.27
CA GLY A 332 8.95 11.71 -18.65
C GLY A 332 9.55 10.78 -19.69
N ASP A 333 10.77 10.27 -19.46
CA ASP A 333 11.44 9.32 -20.35
C ASP A 333 10.78 7.94 -20.27
N GLU A 334 10.33 7.43 -21.42
CA GLU A 334 9.57 6.18 -21.50
C GLU A 334 10.38 4.97 -21.03
N VAL A 335 11.65 4.87 -21.45
CA VAL A 335 12.51 3.72 -21.12
C VAL A 335 12.83 3.70 -19.63
N ALA A 336 13.18 4.85 -19.06
CA ALA A 336 13.41 4.97 -17.63
C ALA A 336 12.13 4.71 -16.82
N ARG A 337 10.97 5.14 -17.32
CA ARG A 337 9.67 4.89 -16.68
C ARG A 337 9.35 3.40 -16.65
N ASP A 338 9.51 2.70 -17.79
CA ASP A 338 9.26 1.27 -17.87
C ASP A 338 10.19 0.47 -16.95
N ARG A 339 11.49 0.81 -16.95
CA ARG A 339 12.47 0.22 -16.05
C ARG A 339 12.11 0.44 -14.59
N PHE A 340 11.74 1.67 -14.22
CA PHE A 340 11.33 2.00 -12.86
C PHE A 340 10.14 1.14 -12.42
N ILE A 341 9.10 1.02 -13.26
CA ILE A 341 7.91 0.23 -12.94
C ILE A 341 8.26 -1.26 -12.80
N ARG A 342 8.94 -1.83 -13.81
CA ARG A 342 9.04 -3.28 -13.99
C ARG A 342 10.29 -3.92 -13.43
N GLU A 343 11.37 -3.19 -13.24
CA GLU A 343 12.67 -3.77 -12.86
C GLU A 343 13.15 -3.26 -11.50
N GLU A 344 13.02 -1.95 -11.24
CA GLU A 344 13.52 -1.40 -9.98
C GLU A 344 12.72 -1.92 -8.78
N ASN A 345 13.41 -2.14 -7.65
CA ASN A 345 12.81 -2.51 -6.38
C ASN A 345 13.06 -1.36 -5.39
N VAL A 346 12.05 -0.51 -5.19
CA VAL A 346 12.20 0.75 -4.44
C VAL A 346 12.12 0.49 -2.93
N TYR A 347 11.10 -0.26 -2.51
CA TYR A 347 10.87 -0.59 -1.12
C TYR A 347 10.36 -2.02 -1.00
N TYR A 348 11.14 -2.97 -1.52
CA TYR A 348 10.89 -4.41 -1.45
C TYR A 348 9.54 -4.86 -2.04
N GLU A 349 8.89 -4.07 -2.90
CA GLU A 349 7.60 -4.42 -3.49
C GLU A 349 7.63 -5.71 -4.33
N LYS A 350 8.81 -6.07 -4.84
CA LYS A 350 9.05 -7.31 -5.60
C LYS A 350 9.48 -8.44 -4.67
N LEU A 351 8.75 -9.56 -4.75
CA LEU A 351 9.06 -10.82 -4.07
C LEU A 351 9.75 -11.78 -5.06
N GLU A 352 11.04 -11.54 -5.34
CA GLU A 352 11.80 -12.40 -6.24
C GLU A 352 11.96 -13.80 -5.64
N VAL A 353 11.51 -14.82 -6.36
CA VAL A 353 11.79 -16.22 -6.03
C VAL A 353 13.18 -16.54 -6.58
N GLN A 354 14.13 -16.91 -5.72
CA GLN A 354 15.43 -17.39 -6.21
C GLN A 354 15.19 -18.65 -7.05
N ARG A 355 15.68 -18.63 -8.28
CA ARG A 355 15.61 -19.80 -9.17
C ARG A 355 16.60 -20.87 -8.66
N PRO A 356 16.19 -22.13 -8.56
CA PRO A 356 17.12 -23.22 -8.26
C PRO A 356 18.19 -23.41 -9.35
#